data_AF-A0A0C3GEW1-F1
#
_entry.id   AF-A0A0C3GEW1-F1
#
_cell.length_a   1.000
_cell.length_b   1.000
_cell.length_c   1.000
_cell.angle_alpha   90.00
_cell.angle_beta   90.00
_cell.angle_gamma   90.00
#
_symmetry.space_group_name_H-M   'P 1'
#
loop_
_entity.id
_entity.type
_entity.pdbx_description
1 polymer ?
#
loop_
_entity_poly.entity_id
_entity_poly.type
_entity_poly.pdbx_seq_one_letter_code
_entity_poly.pdbx_strand_id
1 'polypeptide(L)'
;MLSKCSHSVGSLRPGVVLYGETHRKGDRVGKIVSDDFQGKWNGQGKCYADVVLVVGASLKAPGTMQIVKGFSQLIHSNVATNSACSSCSTRIHQQPAKVLYPNLNFPTLTNAWSGVFDAWIQGDAQAFAAMLCDKMLKELQVDGAQGMK
;
A
#
# COMPACT_ATOMS: atom_id res chain seq x y z
N MET A 1 -33.69 45.65 -31.32
CA MET A 1 -32.84 44.60 -31.91
C MET A 1 -31.88 44.12 -30.83
N LEU A 2 -32.02 42.87 -30.37
CA LEU A 2 -31.13 42.27 -29.38
C LEU A 2 -29.86 41.74 -30.07
N SER A 3 -28.69 42.02 -29.51
CA SER A 3 -27.46 41.25 -29.77
C SER A 3 -26.86 40.82 -28.43
N LYS A 4 -27.15 39.59 -28.02
CA LYS A 4 -26.57 38.97 -26.83
C LYS A 4 -25.24 38.32 -27.23
N CYS A 5 -24.12 38.90 -26.83
CA CYS A 5 -22.79 38.32 -27.03
C CYS A 5 -22.64 37.06 -26.15
N SER A 6 -22.59 35.88 -26.75
CA SER A 6 -22.23 34.64 -26.07
C SER A 6 -20.73 34.65 -25.79
N HIS A 7 -20.32 35.07 -24.59
CA HIS A 7 -18.95 34.87 -24.13
C HIS A 7 -18.65 33.36 -24.16
N SER A 8 -17.58 32.96 -24.84
CA SER A 8 -17.10 31.57 -24.84
C SER A 8 -16.77 31.18 -23.40
N VAL A 9 -17.62 30.36 -22.79
CA VAL A 9 -17.37 29.84 -21.45
C VAL A 9 -16.17 28.91 -21.56
N GLY A 10 -15.13 29.16 -20.75
CA GLY A 10 -13.91 28.33 -20.74
C GLY A 10 -14.24 26.87 -20.46
N SER A 11 -13.49 25.95 -21.08
CA SER A 11 -13.68 24.51 -20.85
C SER A 11 -13.25 24.13 -19.43
N LEU A 12 -14.16 23.55 -18.66
CA LEU A 12 -13.87 23.04 -17.31
C LEU A 12 -13.11 21.72 -17.43
N ARG A 13 -11.91 21.69 -16.84
CA ARG A 13 -11.09 20.49 -16.76
C ARG A 13 -11.32 19.78 -15.41
N PRO A 14 -11.65 18.48 -15.40
CA PRO A 14 -11.71 17.71 -14.16
C PRO A 14 -10.37 17.74 -13.42
N GLY A 15 -10.41 17.70 -12.08
CA GLY A 15 -9.22 17.70 -11.22
C GLY A 15 -8.44 16.38 -11.20
N VAL A 16 -8.31 15.72 -12.36
CA VAL A 16 -7.56 14.47 -12.54
C VAL A 16 -6.19 14.76 -13.15
N VAL A 17 -5.25 13.85 -12.93
CA VAL A 17 -3.90 13.92 -13.50
C VAL A 17 -3.88 13.04 -14.75
N LEU A 18 -3.53 13.62 -15.89
CA LEU A 18 -3.39 12.86 -17.14
C LEU A 18 -1.94 12.40 -17.32
N TYR A 19 -1.74 11.46 -18.26
CA TYR A 19 -0.40 11.03 -18.62
C TYR A 19 0.42 12.18 -19.20
N GLY A 20 1.68 12.26 -18.77
CA GLY A 20 2.59 13.35 -19.16
C GLY A 20 2.38 14.65 -18.38
N GLU A 21 1.35 14.72 -17.53
CA GLU A 21 1.15 15.87 -16.65
C GLU A 21 1.82 15.68 -15.30
N THR A 22 2.31 16.78 -14.76
CA THR A 22 2.77 16.82 -13.38
C THR A 22 1.57 16.85 -12.43
N HIS A 23 1.62 16.02 -11.39
CA HIS A 23 0.58 16.05 -10.38
C HIS A 23 0.67 17.36 -9.59
N ARG A 24 -0.40 18.17 -9.58
CA ARG A 24 -0.47 19.46 -8.85
C ARG A 24 -0.10 19.36 -7.36
N LYS A 25 -0.24 18.18 -6.74
CA LYS A 25 0.10 17.90 -5.33
C LYS A 25 1.22 16.86 -5.20
N GLY A 26 1.99 16.64 -6.27
CA GLY A 26 3.06 15.63 -6.33
C GLY A 26 4.08 15.78 -5.22
N ASP A 27 4.51 17.00 -4.91
CA ASP A 27 5.49 17.27 -3.84
C ASP A 27 4.97 16.84 -2.47
N ARG A 28 3.70 17.10 -2.18
CA ARG A 28 3.08 16.70 -0.91
C ARG A 28 2.95 15.18 -0.81
N VAL A 29 2.58 14.51 -1.90
CA VAL A 29 2.53 13.05 -1.96
C VAL A 29 3.94 12.47 -1.77
N GLY A 30 4.95 13.02 -2.46
CA GLY A 30 6.34 12.60 -2.32
C GLY A 30 6.88 12.78 -0.90
N LYS A 31 6.50 13.87 -0.22
CA LYS A 31 6.84 14.09 1.20
C LYS A 31 6.21 13.03 2.09
N ILE A 32 4.90 12.77 1.97
CA ILE A 32 4.20 11.75 2.77
C ILE A 32 4.86 10.38 2.56
N VAL A 33 5.08 10.01 1.30
CA VAL A 33 5.75 8.75 0.95
C VAL A 33 7.15 8.69 1.59
N SER A 34 7.92 9.76 1.51
CA SER A 34 9.27 9.83 2.13
C SER A 34 9.24 9.75 3.66
N ASP A 35 8.24 10.36 4.29
CA ASP A 35 8.00 10.28 5.74
C ASP A 35 7.64 8.84 6.14
N ASP A 36 6.83 8.14 5.34
CA ASP A 36 6.49 6.72 5.51
C ASP A 36 7.72 5.81 5.32
N PHE A 37 8.56 6.07 4.32
CA PHE A 37 9.85 5.38 4.12
C PHE A 37 10.77 5.52 5.35
N GLN A 38 10.76 6.69 5.99
CA GLN A 38 11.58 6.97 7.18
C GLN A 38 10.92 6.50 8.48
N GLY A 39 9.66 6.06 8.44
CA GLY A 39 8.89 5.63 9.60
C GLY A 39 8.62 6.75 10.61
N LYS A 40 8.54 8.00 10.12
CA LYS A 40 8.34 9.19 10.94
C LYS A 40 6.85 9.42 11.18
N TRP A 41 6.25 8.66 12.08
CA TRP A 41 4.91 8.96 12.57
C TRP A 41 5.04 9.76 13.89
N ASN A 42 4.30 10.87 14.00
CA ASN A 42 3.96 11.63 15.21
C ASN A 42 5.06 11.94 16.28
N GLY A 43 6.35 11.88 15.95
CA GLY A 43 7.45 12.17 16.90
C GLY A 43 7.76 11.01 17.87
N GLN A 44 7.07 9.87 17.75
CA GLN A 44 7.31 8.68 18.55
C GLN A 44 8.05 7.62 17.72
N GLY A 45 9.37 7.64 17.77
CA GLY A 45 10.22 6.55 17.27
C GLY A 45 10.14 6.27 15.76
N LYS A 46 10.92 5.30 15.31
CA LYS A 46 10.95 4.82 13.93
C LYS A 46 9.97 3.65 13.82
N CYS A 47 8.74 3.90 13.38
CA CYS A 47 7.75 2.85 13.12
C CYS A 47 7.74 2.54 11.63
N TYR A 48 8.16 1.34 11.26
CA TYR A 48 8.20 0.91 9.87
C TYR A 48 6.96 0.06 9.55
N ALA A 49 6.51 0.06 8.29
CA ALA A 49 5.35 -0.74 7.88
C ALA A 49 5.66 -2.24 7.97
N ASP A 50 4.86 -2.98 8.73
CA ASP A 50 5.00 -4.44 8.85
C ASP A 50 4.40 -5.18 7.65
N VAL A 51 3.41 -4.58 6.97
CA VAL A 51 2.74 -5.19 5.81
C VAL A 51 2.45 -4.13 4.77
N VAL A 52 2.72 -4.46 3.51
CA VAL A 52 2.31 -3.65 2.34
C VAL A 52 1.34 -4.47 1.51
N LEU A 53 0.12 -3.95 1.39
CA LEU A 53 -0.96 -4.58 0.65
C LEU A 53 -1.27 -3.77 -0.61
N VAL A 54 -1.06 -4.39 -1.78
CA VAL A 54 -1.31 -3.77 -3.08
C VAL A 54 -2.51 -4.44 -3.73
N VAL A 55 -3.65 -3.75 -3.78
CA VAL A 55 -4.93 -4.33 -4.22
C VAL A 55 -5.46 -3.63 -5.45
N GLY A 56 -6.07 -4.37 -6.38
CA GLY A 56 -6.88 -3.80 -7.46
C GLY A 56 -6.11 -2.90 -8.44
N ALA A 57 -4.79 -3.02 -8.49
CA ALA A 57 -3.93 -2.18 -9.32
C ALA A 57 -3.22 -3.02 -10.38
N SER A 58 -3.24 -2.58 -11.65
CA SER A 58 -2.47 -3.22 -12.72
C SER A 58 -0.99 -2.85 -12.71
N LEU A 59 -0.58 -1.92 -11.84
CA LEU A 59 0.81 -1.46 -11.67
C LEU A 59 1.50 -1.02 -12.97
N LYS A 60 0.75 -0.32 -13.84
CA LYS A 60 1.25 0.23 -15.11
C LYS A 60 1.79 1.66 -14.97
N ALA A 61 1.40 2.37 -13.93
CA ALA A 61 1.80 3.76 -13.71
C ALA A 61 3.20 3.82 -13.07
N PRO A 62 4.18 4.52 -13.67
CA PRO A 62 5.57 4.47 -13.24
C PRO A 62 5.77 4.98 -11.81
N GLY A 63 5.04 6.01 -11.39
CA GLY A 63 5.12 6.53 -10.01
C GLY A 63 4.73 5.49 -8.97
N THR A 64 3.63 4.77 -9.18
CA THR A 64 3.17 3.70 -8.28
C THR A 64 4.16 2.55 -8.22
N MET A 65 4.76 2.18 -9.37
CA MET A 65 5.75 1.10 -9.42
C MET A 65 6.97 1.38 -8.53
N GLN A 66 7.50 2.62 -8.58
CA GLN A 66 8.65 3.00 -7.76
C GLN A 66 8.33 2.94 -6.26
N ILE A 67 7.14 3.40 -5.88
CA ILE A 67 6.69 3.37 -4.50
C ILE A 67 6.62 1.93 -3.97
N VAL A 68 5.94 1.03 -4.70
CA VAL A 68 5.79 -0.38 -4.28
C VAL A 68 7.15 -1.08 -4.17
N LYS A 69 8.03 -0.87 -5.15
CA LYS A 69 9.39 -1.44 -5.14
C LYS A 69 10.22 -0.94 -3.96
N GLY A 70 10.18 0.36 -3.68
CA GLY A 70 10.89 0.91 -2.54
C GLY A 70 10.38 0.32 -1.22
N PHE A 71 9.07 0.25 -1.03
CA PHE A 71 8.48 -0.31 0.19
C PHE A 71 8.84 -1.78 0.39
N SER A 72 8.81 -2.56 -0.69
CA SER A 72 9.24 -3.96 -0.69
C SER A 72 10.71 -4.09 -0.27
N GLN A 73 11.60 -3.32 -0.87
CA GLN A 73 13.02 -3.33 -0.51
C GLN A 73 13.26 -3.00 0.96
N LEU A 74 12.55 -2.00 1.49
CA LEU A 74 12.68 -1.63 2.89
C LEU A 74 12.10 -2.70 3.84
N ILE A 75 10.95 -3.30 3.50
CA ILE A 75 10.38 -4.44 4.26
C ILE A 75 11.39 -5.58 4.33
N HIS A 76 11.93 -5.98 3.17
CA HIS A 76 12.87 -7.10 3.10
C HIS A 76 14.21 -6.79 3.76
N SER A 77 14.67 -5.53 3.72
CA SER A 77 15.89 -5.10 4.40
C SER A 77 15.77 -5.21 5.93
N ASN A 78 14.59 -4.91 6.50
CA ASN A 78 14.36 -5.01 7.94
C ASN A 78 14.31 -6.47 8.42
N VAL A 79 13.84 -7.41 7.59
CA VAL A 79 13.87 -8.85 7.92
C VAL A 79 15.32 -9.37 7.98
N ALA A 80 16.17 -8.93 7.05
CA ALA A 80 17.58 -9.33 7.02
C ALA A 80 18.36 -8.84 8.26
N THR A 81 18.10 -7.61 8.73
CA THR A 81 18.77 -7.04 9.91
C THR A 81 18.30 -7.67 11.23
N ASN A 82 17.01 -7.98 11.36
CA ASN A 82 16.45 -8.66 12.54
C ASN A 82 16.86 -10.14 12.64
N SER A 83 17.38 -10.73 11.57
CA SER A 83 17.87 -12.12 11.56
C SER A 83 19.32 -12.25 12.07
N ALA A 84 20.05 -11.14 12.24
CA ALA A 84 21.45 -11.13 12.68
C ALA A 84 21.63 -10.95 14.21
N CYS A 85 20.60 -10.54 14.96
CA CYS A 85 20.66 -10.34 16.41
C CYS A 85 19.60 -11.18 17.16
N SER A 86 19.94 -12.45 17.45
CA SER A 86 19.08 -13.39 18.18
C SER A 86 18.96 -13.13 19.70
N SER A 87 19.24 -11.92 20.21
CA SER A 87 19.44 -11.67 21.66
C SER A 87 18.43 -10.75 22.35
N CYS A 88 17.33 -10.33 21.73
CA CYS A 88 16.27 -9.59 22.43
C CYS A 88 14.94 -10.37 22.46
N SER A 89 14.72 -11.04 23.59
CA SER A 89 13.54 -11.83 23.92
C SER A 89 12.32 -10.95 24.24
N THR A 90 11.59 -10.50 23.22
CA THR A 90 10.16 -10.16 23.36
C THR A 90 9.40 -10.87 22.25
N ARG A 91 9.02 -12.11 22.55
CA ARG A 91 8.20 -13.01 21.71
C ARG A 91 6.74 -12.54 21.66
N ILE A 92 6.46 -11.44 20.98
CA ILE A 92 5.09 -11.16 20.52
C ILE A 92 5.11 -11.40 19.02
N HIS A 93 4.73 -12.62 18.61
CA HIS A 93 4.53 -13.06 17.21
C HIS A 93 5.39 -12.32 16.16
N GLN A 94 6.67 -12.68 16.04
CA GLN A 94 7.54 -12.22 14.95
C GLN A 94 7.10 -12.86 13.62
N GLN A 95 5.99 -12.40 13.04
CA GLN A 95 5.72 -12.69 11.65
C GLN A 95 6.66 -11.82 10.81
N PRO A 96 7.40 -12.39 9.84
CA PRO A 96 8.21 -11.58 8.94
C PRO A 96 7.29 -10.61 8.22
N ALA A 97 7.71 -9.35 8.10
CA ALA A 97 6.97 -8.33 7.37
C ALA A 97 6.73 -8.78 5.92
N LYS A 98 5.53 -8.53 5.36
CA LYS A 98 5.10 -9.12 4.08
C LYS A 98 4.58 -8.09 3.09
N VAL A 99 4.87 -8.34 1.81
CA VAL A 99 4.33 -7.62 0.67
C VAL A 99 3.35 -8.53 -0.06
N LEU A 100 2.07 -8.18 -0.01
CA LEU A 100 0.97 -8.98 -0.55
C LEU A 100 0.32 -8.27 -1.74
N TYR A 101 -0.01 -9.04 -2.78
CA TYR A 101 -0.69 -8.55 -3.96
C TYR A 101 -1.96 -9.38 -4.23
N PRO A 102 -3.14 -9.02 -3.72
CA PRO A 102 -4.39 -9.62 -4.17
C PRO A 102 -4.91 -8.92 -5.43
N ASN A 103 -4.95 -9.65 -6.55
CA ASN A 103 -5.50 -9.14 -7.81
C ASN A 103 -5.90 -10.29 -8.75
N LEU A 104 -6.87 -10.03 -9.65
CA LEU A 104 -7.36 -11.02 -10.62
C LEU A 104 -6.27 -11.55 -11.57
N ASN A 105 -5.34 -10.68 -11.95
CA ASN A 105 -4.26 -10.99 -12.88
C ASN A 105 -2.93 -10.48 -12.33
N PHE A 106 -1.87 -11.26 -12.52
CA PHE A 106 -0.51 -10.79 -12.25
C PHE A 106 -0.14 -9.67 -13.24
N PRO A 107 0.60 -8.62 -12.83
CA PRO A 107 1.01 -7.56 -13.73
C PRO A 107 1.81 -8.09 -14.91
N THR A 108 1.54 -7.54 -16.11
CA THR A 108 2.11 -8.01 -17.39
C THR A 108 3.63 -7.86 -17.52
N LEU A 109 4.25 -7.03 -16.67
CA LEU A 109 5.70 -6.81 -16.62
C LEU A 109 6.36 -7.74 -15.60
N THR A 110 6.19 -9.06 -15.73
CA THR A 110 6.55 -10.06 -14.71
C THR A 110 7.98 -9.91 -14.18
N ASN A 111 8.96 -9.69 -15.05
CA ASN A 111 10.37 -9.54 -14.67
C ASN A 111 10.62 -8.34 -13.75
N ALA A 112 9.83 -7.27 -13.90
CA ALA A 112 9.98 -6.08 -13.07
C ALA A 112 9.53 -6.31 -11.61
N TRP A 113 8.80 -7.39 -11.34
CA TRP A 113 8.21 -7.72 -10.04
C TRP A 113 8.87 -8.91 -9.36
N SER A 114 9.93 -9.46 -9.96
CA SER A 114 10.72 -10.53 -9.35
C SER A 114 11.29 -10.05 -8.01
N GLY A 115 11.01 -10.81 -6.94
CA GLY A 115 11.46 -10.49 -5.58
C GLY A 115 10.76 -9.30 -4.91
N VAL A 116 9.69 -8.74 -5.53
CA VAL A 116 8.96 -7.60 -4.93
C VAL A 116 7.84 -8.09 -4.00
N PHE A 117 7.05 -9.06 -4.47
CA PHE A 117 5.91 -9.62 -3.73
C PHE A 117 6.28 -10.94 -3.09
N ASP A 118 5.91 -11.12 -1.82
CA ASP A 118 6.07 -12.40 -1.13
C ASP A 118 4.95 -13.37 -1.53
N ALA A 119 3.74 -12.85 -1.79
CA ALA A 119 2.63 -13.64 -2.29
C ALA A 119 1.72 -12.82 -3.23
N TRP A 120 1.27 -13.48 -4.30
CA TRP A 120 0.17 -13.03 -5.15
C TRP A 120 -1.05 -13.92 -4.90
N ILE A 121 -2.17 -13.29 -4.61
CA ILE A 121 -3.46 -13.97 -4.40
C ILE A 121 -4.33 -13.65 -5.60
N GLN A 122 -4.63 -14.66 -6.40
CA GLN A 122 -5.51 -14.49 -7.54
C GLN A 122 -6.97 -14.41 -7.07
N GLY A 123 -7.60 -13.25 -7.25
CA GLY A 123 -8.99 -13.09 -6.83
C GLY A 123 -9.49 -11.65 -6.88
N ASP A 124 -10.77 -11.52 -6.57
CA ASP A 124 -11.45 -10.24 -6.46
C ASP A 124 -11.12 -9.55 -5.12
N ALA A 125 -10.94 -8.23 -5.17
CA ALA A 125 -10.58 -7.42 -4.01
C ALA A 125 -11.71 -7.37 -2.96
N GLN A 126 -12.96 -7.33 -3.41
CA GLN A 126 -14.12 -7.26 -2.53
C GLN A 126 -14.35 -8.60 -1.82
N ALA A 127 -14.23 -9.72 -2.54
CA ALA A 127 -14.26 -11.06 -1.94
C ALA A 127 -13.13 -11.23 -0.91
N PHE A 128 -11.93 -10.76 -1.22
CA PHE A 128 -10.80 -10.78 -0.29
C PHE A 128 -11.09 -9.97 0.99
N ALA A 129 -11.64 -8.76 0.85
CA ALA A 129 -12.02 -7.93 1.99
C ALA A 129 -13.10 -8.59 2.86
N ALA A 130 -14.14 -9.15 2.25
CA ALA A 130 -15.21 -9.84 2.98
C ALA A 130 -14.68 -11.04 3.78
N MET A 131 -13.85 -11.89 3.14
CA MET A 131 -13.22 -13.01 3.83
C MET A 131 -12.33 -12.58 5.00
N LEU A 132 -11.61 -11.46 4.86
CA LEU A 132 -10.77 -10.92 5.92
C LEU A 132 -11.63 -10.41 7.09
N CYS A 133 -12.69 -9.66 6.80
CA CYS A 133 -13.63 -9.18 7.81
C CYS A 133 -14.26 -10.35 8.59
N ASP A 134 -14.72 -11.40 7.91
CA ASP A 134 -15.30 -12.58 8.54
C ASP A 134 -14.30 -13.31 9.45
N LYS A 135 -13.04 -13.41 9.03
CA LYS A 135 -11.98 -14.01 9.86
C LYS A 135 -11.69 -13.18 11.10
N MET A 136 -11.53 -11.86 10.94
CA MET A 136 -11.27 -10.97 12.07
C MET A 136 -12.43 -11.01 13.08
N LEU A 137 -13.68 -11.07 12.61
CA LEU A 137 -14.84 -11.17 13.49
C LEU A 137 -14.83 -12.49 14.30
N LYS A 138 -14.45 -13.60 13.67
CA LYS A 138 -14.34 -14.91 14.34
C LYS A 138 -13.21 -14.94 15.37
N GLU A 139 -12.06 -14.35 15.06
CA GLU A 139 -10.93 -14.27 16.00
C GLU A 139 -11.32 -13.49 17.26
N LEU A 140 -12.03 -12.36 17.11
CA LEU A 140 -12.53 -11.58 18.24
C LEU A 140 -13.53 -12.36 19.11
N GLN A 141 -14.35 -13.24 18.51
CA GLN A 141 -15.28 -14.10 19.26
C GLN A 141 -14.57 -15.20 20.04
N VAL A 142 -13.47 -15.75 19.49
CA VAL A 142 -12.66 -16.78 20.16
C VAL A 142 -11.90 -16.20 21.35
N ASP A 143 -11.30 -15.01 21.19
CA ASP A 143 -10.57 -14.35 22.27
C ASP A 143 -11.48 -13.94 23.45
N GLY A 144 -12.71 -13.51 23.15
CA GLY A 144 -13.73 -13.21 24.17
C GLY A 144 -14.16 -14.44 24.99
N ALA A 145 -14.10 -15.64 24.41
CA ALA A 145 -14.41 -16.89 25.12
C ALA A 145 -13.21 -17.41 25.94
N GLN A 146 -11.99 -17.05 25.57
CA GLN A 146 -10.76 -17.53 26.21
C GLN A 146 -10.42 -16.80 27.53
N GLY A 147 -10.95 -15.58 27.74
CA GLY A 147 -10.71 -14.75 28.92
C GLY A 147 -11.56 -15.08 30.17
N MET A 148 -12.38 -16.14 30.14
CA MET A 148 -13.29 -16.51 31.23
C MET A 148 -12.87 -17.79 32.01
N LYS A 149 -11.61 -18.21 31.88
CA LYS A 149 -11.01 -19.31 32.65
C LYS A 149 -9.98 -18.82 33.65
#